data_AF-A0A5C5V7J3-F1
#
_entry.id   AF-A0A5C5V7J3-F1
#
_cell.length_a   1.000
_cell.length_b   1.000
_cell.length_c   1.000
_cell.angle_alpha   90.00
_cell.angle_beta   90.00
_cell.angle_gamma   90.00
#
_symmetry.space_group_name_H-M   'P 1'
#
loop_
_entity.id
_entity.type
_entity.pdbx_description
1 polymer ?
#
loop_
_entity_poly.entity_id
_entity_poly.type
_entity_poly.pdbx_seq_one_letter_code
_entity_poly.pdbx_strand_id
1 'polypeptide(L)'
;MGWREWVRLDPLGVPAIKAKVDTGARTSSLHAFKLKTFDVDGAPHVRFLVHPVQRKSQPSIECECPVYEFRKVRSSSGHEALRPVVLTDVWVAGQVFEIELTLANRDQMGFRMLLGREALRRRFLVDSGRSYVGGRP
;
A
#
# COMPACT_ATOMS: atom_id res chain seq x y z
N MET A 1 -16.49 1.91 -6.50
CA MET A 1 -15.64 2.83 -5.70
C MET A 1 -15.11 3.93 -6.60
N GLY A 2 -14.67 5.06 -6.04
CA GLY A 2 -14.04 6.15 -6.77
C GLY A 2 -12.58 5.85 -7.15
N TRP A 3 -11.95 6.75 -7.93
CA TRP A 3 -10.52 6.63 -8.26
C TRP A 3 -9.59 6.97 -7.08
N ARG A 4 -10.15 7.52 -6.01
CA ARG A 4 -9.49 7.79 -4.73
C ARG A 4 -10.35 7.24 -3.63
N GLU A 5 -9.75 6.53 -2.68
CA GLU A 5 -10.45 6.03 -1.51
C GLU A 5 -9.62 6.18 -0.25
N TRP A 6 -10.29 6.13 0.90
CA TRP A 6 -9.63 5.92 2.17
C TRP A 6 -9.45 4.43 2.41
N VAL A 7 -8.29 4.11 2.96
CA VAL A 7 -7.88 2.74 3.27
C VAL A 7 -7.36 2.71 4.70
N ARG A 8 -7.66 1.63 5.42
CA ARG A 8 -7.04 1.29 6.71
C ARG A 8 -6.28 -0.03 6.56
N LEU A 9 -5.11 -0.13 7.18
CA LEU A 9 -4.24 -1.31 7.18
C LEU A 9 -4.02 -1.72 8.63
N ASP A 10 -4.93 -2.54 9.15
CA ASP A 10 -4.99 -2.87 10.58
C ASP A 10 -3.73 -3.58 11.08
N PRO A 11 -3.19 -4.62 10.38
CA PRO A 11 -1.96 -5.29 10.82
C PRO A 11 -0.73 -4.38 10.82
N LEU A 12 -0.74 -3.28 10.06
CA LEU A 12 0.36 -2.32 9.99
C LEU A 12 0.14 -1.12 10.92
N GLY A 13 -0.95 -1.08 11.68
CA GLY A 13 -1.29 0.03 12.56
C GLY A 13 -1.55 1.35 11.83
N VAL A 14 -1.92 1.32 10.53
CA VAL A 14 -2.20 2.51 9.73
C VAL A 14 -3.72 2.77 9.71
N PRO A 15 -4.24 3.70 10.54
CA PRO A 15 -5.69 3.84 10.75
C PRO A 15 -6.41 4.45 9.55
N ALA A 16 -5.72 5.30 8.76
CA ALA A 16 -6.27 5.89 7.56
C ALA A 16 -5.15 6.40 6.64
N ILE A 17 -5.19 6.00 5.37
CA ILE A 17 -4.33 6.52 4.30
C ILE A 17 -5.15 6.73 3.04
N LYS A 18 -4.84 7.79 2.28
CA LYS A 18 -5.45 8.02 0.96
C LYS A 18 -4.76 7.12 -0.07
N ALA A 19 -5.53 6.27 -0.72
CA ALA A 19 -5.05 5.46 -1.83
C ALA A 19 -5.57 6.00 -3.17
N LYS A 20 -4.72 5.91 -4.20
CA LYS A 20 -5.19 5.99 -5.58
C LYS A 20 -5.61 4.58 -6.00
N VAL A 21 -6.83 4.45 -6.50
CA VAL A 21 -7.31 3.22 -7.14
C VAL A 21 -6.71 3.17 -8.54
N ASP A 22 -5.83 2.22 -8.79
CA ASP A 22 -4.98 2.18 -9.99
C ASP A 22 -5.14 0.86 -10.73
N THR A 23 -6.07 0.82 -11.68
CA THR A 23 -6.30 -0.36 -12.54
C THR A 23 -5.10 -0.66 -13.47
N GLY A 24 -4.18 0.29 -13.65
CA GLY A 24 -2.93 0.15 -14.39
C GLY A 24 -1.83 -0.56 -13.61
N ALA A 25 -1.89 -0.55 -12.27
CA ALA A 25 -0.97 -1.29 -11.41
C ALA A 25 -1.44 -2.73 -11.20
N ARG A 26 -0.54 -3.71 -11.33
CA ARG A 26 -0.86 -5.12 -11.04
C ARG A 26 -1.11 -5.32 -9.55
N THR A 27 -0.07 -5.08 -8.76
CA THR A 27 -0.06 -5.22 -7.29
C THR A 27 -0.19 -3.86 -6.62
N SER A 28 -0.82 -3.83 -5.45
CA SER A 28 -0.87 -2.64 -4.59
C SER A 28 0.53 -2.24 -4.11
N SER A 29 0.71 -0.96 -3.79
CA SER A 29 2.00 -0.47 -3.28
C SER A 29 1.81 0.57 -2.19
N LEU A 30 2.71 0.55 -1.20
CA LEU A 30 2.76 1.51 -0.11
C LEU A 30 4.10 2.24 -0.12
N HIS A 31 4.01 3.55 0.05
CA HIS A 31 5.16 4.40 0.33
C HIS A 31 5.72 4.03 1.71
N ALA A 32 6.91 3.44 1.70
CA ALA A 32 7.65 3.04 2.88
C ALA A 32 9.03 3.71 2.85
N PHE A 33 9.41 4.34 3.95
CA PHE A 33 10.71 5.01 4.08
C PHE A 33 11.44 4.50 5.33
N LYS A 34 12.76 4.73 5.38
CA LYS A 34 13.67 4.09 6.36
C LYS A 34 13.49 2.56 6.44
N LEU A 35 13.23 1.94 5.29
CA LEU A 35 13.01 0.50 5.19
C LEU A 35 14.29 -0.26 5.55
N LYS A 36 14.19 -1.21 6.48
CA LYS A 36 15.26 -2.11 6.89
C LYS A 36 14.72 -3.54 6.93
N THR A 37 15.41 -4.45 6.27
CA THR A 37 15.14 -5.89 6.37
C THR A 37 16.07 -6.52 7.39
N PHE A 38 15.57 -7.50 8.15
CA PHE A 38 16.33 -8.23 9.15
C PHE A 38 15.77 -9.66 9.26
N ASP A 39 16.50 -10.52 9.96
CA ASP A 39 16.10 -11.91 10.20
C ASP A 39 15.55 -12.06 11.61
N VAL A 40 14.45 -12.79 11.75
CA VAL A 40 13.88 -13.22 13.04
C VAL A 40 13.71 -14.72 12.94
N ASP A 41 14.51 -15.46 13.71
CA ASP A 41 14.48 -16.94 13.77
C ASP A 41 14.54 -17.63 12.39
N GLY A 42 15.35 -17.09 11.46
CA GLY A 42 15.50 -17.60 10.10
C GLY A 42 14.43 -17.13 9.10
N ALA A 43 13.53 -16.23 9.51
CA ALA A 43 12.48 -15.67 8.66
C ALA A 43 12.72 -14.17 8.36
N PRO A 44 12.63 -13.74 7.09
CA PRO A 44 12.84 -12.35 6.72
C PRO A 44 11.70 -11.46 7.24
N HIS A 45 12.07 -10.40 7.93
CA HIS A 45 11.19 -9.35 8.42
C HIS A 45 11.59 -8.00 7.85
N VAL A 46 10.65 -7.05 7.87
CA VAL A 46 10.89 -5.68 7.43
C VAL A 46 10.32 -4.69 8.43
N ARG A 47 11.13 -3.69 8.79
CA ARG A 47 10.73 -2.51 9.57
C ARG A 47 10.79 -1.29 8.67
N PHE A 48 9.76 -0.46 8.71
CA PHE A 48 9.67 0.75 7.90
C PHE A 48 8.76 1.77 8.55
N LEU A 49 8.81 3.00 8.03
CA LEU A 49 7.92 4.07 8.44
C LEU A 49 6.92 4.39 7.32
N VAL A 50 5.71 4.78 7.71
CA VAL A 50 4.64 5.24 6.82
C VAL A 50 4.23 6.65 7.22
N HIS A 51 4.06 7.52 6.24
CA HIS A 51 3.43 8.82 6.45
C HIS A 51 1.95 8.78 5.99
N PRO A 52 0.97 8.61 6.88
CA PRO A 52 -0.44 8.44 6.49
C PRO A 52 -1.07 9.68 5.85
N VAL A 53 -0.58 10.89 6.20
CA VAL A 53 -1.18 12.17 5.77
C VAL A 53 -0.47 12.74 4.55
N GLN A 54 -1.12 12.66 3.38
CA GLN A 54 -0.57 13.14 2.11
C GLN A 54 0.07 14.53 2.21
N ARG A 55 1.27 14.69 1.62
CA ARG A 55 2.10 15.93 1.64
C ARG A 55 2.59 16.39 3.02
N LYS A 56 2.49 15.56 4.08
CA LYS A 56 3.12 15.82 5.39
C LYS A 56 4.13 14.75 5.77
N SER A 57 5.26 15.14 6.33
CA SER A 57 6.26 14.22 6.90
C SER A 57 5.95 13.81 8.34
N GLN A 58 4.88 14.35 8.93
CA GLN A 58 4.38 13.97 10.25
C GLN A 58 2.84 13.92 10.25
N PRO A 59 2.23 12.99 11.01
CA PRO A 59 2.87 11.95 11.81
C PRO A 59 3.54 10.86 10.96
N SER A 60 4.43 10.07 11.56
CA SER A 60 4.92 8.82 11.00
C SER A 60 4.49 7.63 11.87
N ILE A 61 4.15 6.52 11.24
CA ILE A 61 3.78 5.26 11.89
C ILE A 61 4.91 4.27 11.60
N GLU A 62 5.47 3.67 12.65
CA GLU A 62 6.42 2.56 12.50
C GLU A 62 5.66 1.25 12.33
N CYS A 63 6.06 0.49 11.33
CA CYS A 63 5.44 -0.76 10.94
C CYS A 63 6.52 -1.83 10.89
N GLU A 64 6.18 -3.02 11.38
CA GLU A 64 7.02 -4.21 11.33
C GLU A 64 6.17 -5.41 10.97
N CYS A 65 6.62 -6.20 10.00
CA CYS A 65 5.93 -7.41 9.59
C CYS A 65 6.85 -8.40 8.87
N PRO A 66 6.45 -9.68 8.76
CA PRO A 66 7.15 -10.66 7.93
C PRO A 66 7.14 -10.26 6.45
N VAL A 67 8.22 -10.57 5.74
CA VAL A 67 8.28 -10.47 4.28
C VAL A 67 7.72 -11.74 3.68
N TYR A 68 6.67 -11.62 2.87
CA TYR A 68 6.08 -12.75 2.15
C TYR A 68 7.00 -13.23 1.02
N GLU A 69 7.51 -12.28 0.22
CA GLU A 69 8.55 -12.54 -0.78
C GLU A 69 9.26 -11.25 -1.20
N PHE A 70 10.33 -11.39 -1.98
CA PHE A 70 10.94 -10.28 -2.71
C PHE A 70 10.57 -10.36 -4.18
N ARG A 71 10.05 -9.27 -4.73
CA ARG A 71 9.54 -9.23 -6.10
C ARG A 71 10.25 -8.17 -6.92
N LYS A 72 10.67 -8.53 -8.13
CA LYS A 72 11.14 -7.56 -9.13
C LYS A 72 9.94 -6.76 -9.63
N VAL A 73 9.98 -5.44 -9.43
CA VAL A 73 8.92 -4.53 -9.84
C VAL A 73 9.49 -3.52 -10.81
N ARG A 74 8.91 -3.45 -12.01
CA ARG A 74 9.22 -2.45 -13.03
C ARG A 74 8.32 -1.22 -12.85
N SER A 75 8.91 -0.04 -12.70
CA SER A 75 8.18 1.23 -12.68
C SER A 75 7.68 1.60 -14.08
N SER A 76 6.76 2.55 -14.15
CA SER A 76 6.35 3.19 -15.40
C SER A 76 7.49 3.95 -16.09
N SER A 77 8.56 4.31 -15.36
CA SER A 77 9.80 4.89 -15.90
C SER A 77 10.80 3.83 -16.38
N GLY A 78 10.40 2.56 -16.46
CA GLY A 78 11.23 1.47 -16.97
C GLY A 78 12.26 0.90 -15.99
N HIS A 79 12.44 1.51 -14.82
CA HIS A 79 13.40 1.08 -13.80
C HIS A 79 12.90 -0.15 -13.05
N GLU A 80 13.76 -1.14 -12.88
CA GLU A 80 13.46 -2.34 -12.10
C GLU A 80 14.10 -2.26 -10.72
N ALA A 81 13.35 -2.66 -9.70
CA ALA A 81 13.85 -2.77 -8.33
C ALA A 81 13.30 -4.03 -7.67
N LEU A 82 14.13 -4.69 -6.87
CA LEU A 82 13.68 -5.75 -5.98
C LEU A 82 13.01 -5.11 -4.75
N ARG A 83 11.76 -5.48 -4.47
CA ARG A 83 10.97 -4.89 -3.38
C ARG A 83 10.41 -5.97 -2.47
N PRO A 84 10.38 -5.75 -1.14
CA PRO A 84 9.63 -6.61 -0.24
C PRO A 84 8.14 -6.55 -0.56
N VAL A 85 7.50 -7.71 -0.55
CA VAL A 85 6.05 -7.90 -0.56
C VAL A 85 5.65 -8.35 0.83
N VAL A 86 4.63 -7.71 1.38
CA VAL A 86 4.03 -8.09 2.67
C VAL A 86 2.56 -8.41 2.45
N LEU A 87 2.00 -9.29 3.28
CA LEU A 87 0.56 -9.53 3.34
C LEU A 87 -0.06 -8.65 4.42
N THR A 88 -1.22 -8.08 4.13
CA THR A 88 -1.94 -7.25 5.10
C THR A 88 -3.42 -7.22 4.78
N ASP A 89 -4.26 -7.18 5.82
CA ASP A 89 -5.68 -6.93 5.69
C ASP A 89 -5.93 -5.45 5.38
N VAL A 90 -6.61 -5.22 4.26
CA VAL A 90 -7.04 -3.89 3.83
C VAL A 90 -8.51 -3.70 4.14
N TRP A 91 -8.85 -2.64 4.86
CA TRP A 91 -10.23 -2.15 4.94
C TRP A 91 -10.42 -1.03 3.92
N VAL A 92 -11.40 -1.17 3.04
CA VAL A 92 -11.75 -0.17 2.02
C VAL A 92 -13.21 -0.31 1.61
N ALA A 93 -13.92 0.81 1.56
CA ALA A 93 -15.33 0.87 1.12
C ALA A 93 -16.24 -0.18 1.79
N GLY A 94 -16.07 -0.39 3.09
CA GLY A 94 -16.88 -1.33 3.88
C GLY A 94 -16.50 -2.81 3.74
N GLN A 95 -15.42 -3.15 3.04
CA GLN A 95 -14.92 -4.52 2.93
C GLN A 95 -13.54 -4.67 3.57
N VAL A 96 -13.28 -5.85 4.12
CA VAL A 96 -11.97 -6.28 4.64
C VAL A 96 -11.53 -7.53 3.90
N PHE A 97 -10.30 -7.55 3.42
CA PHE A 97 -9.68 -8.71 2.79
C PHE A 97 -8.16 -8.58 2.75
N GLU A 98 -7.47 -9.71 2.68
CA GLU A 98 -6.00 -9.74 2.56
C GLU A 98 -5.55 -9.28 1.16
N ILE A 99 -4.46 -8.51 1.11
CA ILE A 99 -3.78 -8.11 -0.12
C ILE A 99 -2.27 -8.32 -0.02
N GLU A 100 -1.66 -8.52 -1.19
CA GLU A 100 -0.22 -8.30 -1.36
C GLU A 100 0.07 -6.80 -1.48
N LEU A 101 1.06 -6.33 -0.70
CA LEU A 101 1.48 -4.95 -0.68
C LEU A 101 2.98 -4.84 -0.92
N THR A 102 3.37 -4.21 -2.03
CA THR A 102 4.78 -3.91 -2.30
C THR A 102 5.22 -2.67 -1.53
N LEU A 103 6.34 -2.76 -0.80
CA LEU A 103 6.95 -1.62 -0.13
C LEU A 103 7.90 -0.89 -1.09
N ALA A 104 7.68 0.41 -1.30
CA ALA A 104 8.47 1.19 -2.26
C ALA A 104 8.74 2.60 -1.73
N ASN A 105 9.90 3.17 -2.04
CA ASN A 105 10.07 4.61 -1.92
C ASN A 105 9.31 5.31 -3.07
N ARG A 106 8.30 6.09 -2.70
CA ARG A 106 7.41 6.88 -3.59
C ARG A 106 7.41 8.37 -3.26
N ASP A 107 8.48 8.91 -2.66
CA ASP A 107 8.54 10.27 -2.10
C ASP A 107 8.10 11.38 -3.08
N GLN A 108 8.42 11.23 -4.36
CA GLN A 108 8.09 12.23 -5.39
C GLN A 108 6.68 12.07 -5.99
N MET A 109 5.87 11.13 -5.51
CA MET A 109 4.58 10.78 -6.13
C MET A 109 3.36 11.30 -5.34
N GLY A 110 2.30 11.67 -6.06
CA GLY A 110 1.12 12.33 -5.48
C GLY A 110 0.27 11.49 -4.52
N PHE A 111 0.38 10.16 -4.53
CA PHE A 111 -0.28 9.25 -3.58
C PHE A 111 0.73 8.31 -2.94
N ARG A 112 0.60 8.18 -1.62
CA ARG A 112 1.43 7.28 -0.79
C ARG A 112 0.97 5.84 -0.79
N MET A 113 -0.23 5.56 -1.29
CA MET A 113 -0.69 4.20 -1.52
C MET A 113 -1.34 4.08 -2.90
N LEU A 114 -1.07 2.98 -3.59
CA LEU A 114 -1.81 2.53 -4.76
C LEU A 114 -2.57 1.26 -4.39
N LEU A 115 -3.85 1.21 -4.75
CA LEU A 115 -4.66 -0.01 -4.71
C LEU A 115 -4.70 -0.59 -6.13
N GLY A 116 -3.96 -1.67 -6.35
CA GLY A 116 -3.76 -2.27 -7.68
C GLY A 116 -4.88 -3.22 -8.09
N ARG A 117 -4.91 -3.64 -9.36
CA ARG A 117 -5.99 -4.47 -9.92
C ARG A 117 -6.19 -5.81 -9.21
N GLU A 118 -5.15 -6.41 -8.64
CA GLU A 118 -5.28 -7.69 -7.91
C GLU A 118 -6.15 -7.55 -6.65
N ALA A 119 -6.10 -6.39 -5.98
CA ALA A 119 -6.99 -6.09 -4.86
C ALA A 119 -8.42 -5.72 -5.32
N LEU A 120 -8.57 -5.19 -6.55
CA LEU A 120 -9.85 -4.69 -7.08
C LEU A 120 -10.66 -5.78 -7.80
N ARG A 121 -9.98 -6.71 -8.47
CA ARG A 121 -10.60 -7.69 -9.37
C ARG A 121 -11.69 -8.48 -8.65
N ARG A 122 -12.84 -8.62 -9.30
CA ARG A 122 -14.01 -9.35 -8.77
C ARG A 122 -14.59 -8.79 -7.46
N ARG A 123 -14.14 -7.62 -6.99
CA ARG A 123 -14.65 -6.96 -5.77
C ARG A 123 -15.30 -5.61 -6.06
N PHE A 124 -14.70 -4.82 -6.95
CA PHE A 124 -15.14 -3.44 -7.19
C PHE A 124 -15.18 -3.08 -8.68
N LEU A 125 -16.19 -2.28 -9.04
CA LEU A 125 -16.15 -1.41 -10.21
C LEU A 125 -15.56 -0.06 -9.82
N VAL A 126 -14.76 0.53 -10.70
CA VAL A 126 -14.10 1.83 -10.47
C VAL A 126 -14.80 2.90 -11.30
N ASP A 127 -15.35 3.89 -10.62
CA ASP A 127 -15.92 5.11 -11.21
C ASP A 127 -14.87 6.22 -11.12
N SER A 128 -14.26 6.56 -12.26
CA SER A 128 -13.22 7.59 -12.33
C SER A 128 -13.75 9.02 -12.13
N GLY A 129 -15.06 9.23 -12.19
CA GLY A 129 -15.70 10.52 -11.91
C GLY A 129 -15.90 10.80 -10.43
N ARG A 130 -15.72 9.80 -9.54
CA ARG A 130 -16.00 9.93 -8.10
C ARG A 130 -14.77 9.69 -7.23
N SER A 131 -14.84 10.14 -5.99
CA SER A 131 -13.79 9.96 -4.98
C SER A 131 -14.41 9.79 -3.61
N TYR A 132 -13.79 8.99 -2.75
CA TYR A 132 -14.16 8.77 -1.36
C TYR A 132 -15.58 8.25 -1.19
N VAL A 133 -16.03 7.39 -2.11
CA VAL A 133 -17.37 6.82 -2.09
C VAL A 133 -17.55 5.91 -0.88
N GLY A 134 -16.47 5.26 -0.44
CA GLY A 134 -16.46 4.37 0.73
C GLY A 134 -16.46 5.07 2.08
N GLY A 135 -16.39 6.41 2.13
CA GLY A 135 -16.21 7.14 3.38
C GLY A 135 -14.81 7.00 3.97
N ARG A 136 -14.60 7.53 5.18
CA ARG A 136 -13.36 7.39 5.94
C ARG A 136 -13.56 6.29 7.01
N PRO A 137 -12.61 5.34 7.14
CA PRO A 137 -12.61 4.37 8.24
C PRO A 137 -12.45 5.00 9.62
#